data_AF-A0A7V9SEJ0-F1
#
_entry.id   AF-A0A7V9SEJ0-F1
#
_cell.length_a   1.000
_cell.length_b   1.000
_cell.length_c   1.000
_cell.angle_alpha   90.00
_cell.angle_beta   90.00
_cell.angle_gamma   90.00
#
_symmetry.space_group_name_H-M   'P 1'
#
loop_
_entity.id
_entity.type
_entity.pdbx_description
1 polymer ?
#
loop_
_entity_poly.entity_id
_entity_poly.type
_entity_poly.pdbx_seq_one_letter_code
_entity_poly.pdbx_strand_id
1 'polypeptide(L)'
;MHPVHIHSGTCAELGDVVAPLNDLTAPAGEFTGPDSAVTVTLSENIVDIPLQDIIDGGHAINAHLSNDEIGTYIACGDIGGVITTDAGGRQEMMIGLAEQNDSGYSGTVWLGPSADNTQTEISVILIEPAATS
;
A
#
# COMPACT_ATOMS: atom_id res chain seq x y z
N MET A 1 13.84 -2.69 -0.19
CA MET A 1 12.77 -3.09 -1.14
C MET A 1 11.86 -4.02 -0.39
N HIS A 2 10.59 -3.66 -0.29
CA HIS A 2 9.60 -4.42 0.48
C HIS A 2 8.52 -4.93 -0.47
N PRO A 3 8.38 -6.24 -0.70
CA PRO A 3 7.29 -6.78 -1.50
C PRO A 3 5.94 -6.37 -0.92
N VAL A 4 4.97 -6.12 -1.80
CA VAL A 4 3.60 -5.75 -1.41
C VAL A 4 2.61 -6.55 -2.22
N HIS A 5 1.56 -7.03 -1.57
CA HIS A 5 0.52 -7.81 -2.22
C HIS A 5 -0.88 -7.36 -1.77
N ILE A 6 -1.84 -7.54 -2.67
CA ILE A 6 -3.26 -7.62 -2.31
C ILE A 6 -3.54 -9.08 -1.95
N HIS A 7 -4.07 -9.31 -0.75
CA HIS A 7 -4.53 -10.60 -0.27
C HIS A 7 -6.05 -10.60 -0.12
N SER A 8 -6.65 -11.78 -0.29
CA SER A 8 -8.02 -12.03 0.18
C SER A 8 -8.08 -12.01 1.71
N GLY A 9 -9.24 -11.70 2.28
CA GLY A 9 -9.44 -11.66 3.73
C GLY A 9 -9.09 -10.31 4.36
N THR A 10 -8.54 -10.34 5.57
CA THR A 10 -8.22 -9.15 6.38
C THR A 10 -6.80 -9.25 6.93
N CYS A 11 -6.25 -8.16 7.45
CA CYS A 11 -4.95 -8.17 8.12
C CYS A 11 -4.89 -9.10 9.35
N ALA A 12 -6.04 -9.44 9.95
CA ALA A 12 -6.11 -10.42 11.04
C ALA A 12 -5.98 -11.87 10.54
N GLU A 13 -6.39 -12.14 9.30
CA GLU A 13 -6.38 -13.46 8.67
C GLU A 13 -6.22 -13.29 7.14
N LEU A 14 -4.97 -13.22 6.69
CA LEU A 14 -4.64 -13.08 5.27
C LEU A 14 -4.85 -14.42 4.56
N GLY A 15 -5.58 -14.38 3.46
CA GLY A 15 -5.77 -15.50 2.54
C GLY A 15 -4.76 -15.48 1.38
N ASP A 16 -5.16 -16.09 0.26
CA ASP A 16 -4.34 -16.17 -0.94
C ASP A 16 -4.04 -14.80 -1.54
N VAL A 17 -2.90 -14.70 -2.23
CA VAL A 17 -2.51 -13.52 -3.01
C VAL A 17 -3.49 -13.35 -4.17
N VAL A 18 -4.15 -12.20 -4.21
CA VAL A 18 -5.05 -11.78 -5.30
C VAL A 18 -4.25 -11.12 -6.42
N ALA A 19 -3.35 -10.20 -6.07
CA ALA A 19 -2.50 -9.52 -7.03
C ALA A 19 -1.15 -9.12 -6.40
N PRO A 20 -0.02 -9.34 -7.09
CA PRO A 20 1.23 -8.75 -6.69
C PRO A 20 1.29 -7.27 -7.06
N LEU A 21 1.94 -6.47 -6.22
CA LEU A 21 2.28 -5.09 -6.50
C LEU A 21 3.80 -4.95 -6.67
N ASN A 22 4.25 -3.83 -7.21
CA ASN A 22 5.65 -3.45 -7.25
C ASN A 22 6.20 -3.32 -5.82
N ASP A 23 7.48 -3.66 -5.65
CA ASP A 23 8.16 -3.49 -4.37
C ASP A 23 8.15 -2.02 -3.95
N LEU A 24 7.88 -1.77 -2.66
CA LEU A 24 8.13 -0.47 -2.04
C LEU A 24 9.62 -0.18 -2.07
N THR A 25 9.99 0.96 -2.64
CA THR A 25 11.37 1.43 -2.73
C THR A 25 11.48 2.89 -2.31
N ALA A 26 12.64 3.27 -1.76
CA ALA A 26 12.93 4.67 -1.48
C ALA A 26 12.98 5.45 -2.80
N PRO A 27 12.42 6.67 -2.85
CA PRO A 27 12.55 7.53 -4.02
C PRO A 27 14.01 7.71 -4.45
N ALA A 28 14.26 7.66 -5.76
CA ALA A 28 15.58 7.91 -6.29
C ALA A 28 15.91 9.41 -6.27
N GLY A 29 17.13 9.76 -5.87
CA GLY A 29 17.61 11.14 -5.88
C GLY A 29 18.62 11.42 -4.78
N GLU A 30 19.11 12.66 -4.74
CA GLU A 30 19.91 13.17 -3.63
C GLU A 30 18.98 13.69 -2.53
N PHE A 31 19.27 13.32 -1.28
CA PHE A 31 18.54 13.86 -0.14
C PHE A 31 18.74 15.37 -0.07
N THR A 32 17.66 16.12 0.14
CA THR A 32 17.70 17.57 0.22
C THR A 32 16.80 18.06 1.34
N GLY A 33 17.13 19.21 1.91
CA GLY A 33 16.44 19.74 3.09
C GLY A 33 17.04 19.26 4.40
N PRO A 34 16.28 19.30 5.52
CA PRO A 34 16.80 18.96 6.84
C PRO A 34 16.94 17.46 7.03
N ASP A 35 18.01 17.02 7.68
CA ASP A 35 18.26 15.61 8.05
C ASP A 35 17.17 15.01 8.96
N SER A 36 16.33 15.85 9.59
CA SER A 36 15.19 15.41 10.38
C SER A 36 13.94 15.10 9.55
N ALA A 37 14.00 15.20 8.21
CA ALA A 37 12.88 14.82 7.36
C ALA A 37 12.67 13.31 7.44
N VAL A 38 11.42 12.90 7.65
CA VAL A 38 11.04 11.49 7.66
C VAL A 38 10.90 11.01 6.22
N THR A 39 11.60 9.94 5.88
CA THR A 39 11.58 9.34 4.53
C THR A 39 10.39 8.41 4.36
N VAL A 40 10.06 8.17 3.09
CA VAL A 40 9.03 7.22 2.70
C VAL A 40 9.56 6.26 1.66
N THR A 41 8.92 5.11 1.56
CA THR A 41 9.00 4.23 0.39
C THR A 41 7.68 4.26 -0.37
N LEU A 42 7.75 4.10 -1.69
CA LEU A 42 6.61 4.21 -2.61
C LEU A 42 6.52 2.96 -3.49
N SER A 43 5.28 2.54 -3.77
CA SER A 43 4.92 1.57 -4.79
C SER A 43 3.72 2.07 -5.59
N GLU A 44 3.88 2.22 -6.90
CA GLU A 44 2.84 2.67 -7.83
C GLU A 44 2.45 1.53 -8.76
N ASN A 45 1.15 1.30 -8.95
CA ASN A 45 0.65 0.09 -9.58
C ASN A 45 -0.60 0.36 -10.42
N ILE A 46 -0.80 -0.49 -11.43
CA ILE A 46 -2.07 -0.65 -12.13
C ILE A 46 -2.38 -2.14 -12.08
N VAL A 47 -3.52 -2.51 -11.52
CA VAL A 47 -3.98 -3.90 -11.45
C VAL A 47 -5.20 -4.10 -12.34
N ASP A 48 -5.23 -5.23 -13.06
CA ASP A 48 -6.32 -5.63 -13.98
C ASP A 48 -7.56 -6.13 -13.24
N ILE A 49 -8.03 -5.34 -12.27
CA ILE A 49 -9.21 -5.60 -11.44
C ILE A 49 -9.96 -4.28 -11.26
N PRO A 50 -11.28 -4.22 -11.54
CA PRO A 50 -12.08 -3.04 -11.25
C PRO A 50 -12.05 -2.67 -9.76
N LEU A 51 -12.01 -1.37 -9.45
CA LEU A 51 -11.94 -0.89 -8.06
C LEU A 51 -13.07 -1.45 -7.18
N GLN A 52 -14.28 -1.53 -7.72
CA GLN A 52 -15.43 -2.04 -6.97
C GLN A 52 -15.28 -3.52 -6.62
N ASP A 53 -14.68 -4.33 -7.50
CA ASP A 53 -14.43 -5.74 -7.22
C ASP A 53 -13.37 -5.92 -6.13
N ILE A 54 -12.35 -5.05 -6.08
CA ILE A 54 -11.36 -5.03 -4.99
C ILE A 54 -12.03 -4.70 -3.65
N ILE A 55 -12.92 -3.71 -3.63
CA ILE A 55 -13.62 -3.26 -2.41
C ILE A 55 -14.60 -4.34 -1.91
N ASP A 56 -15.42 -4.90 -2.80
CA ASP A 56 -16.45 -5.88 -2.43
C ASP A 56 -15.86 -7.26 -2.13
N GLY A 57 -14.66 -7.55 -2.63
CA GLY A 57 -13.98 -8.83 -2.48
C GLY A 57 -13.48 -9.14 -1.06
N GLY A 58 -13.47 -8.16 -0.14
CA GLY A 58 -12.92 -8.32 1.19
C GLY A 58 -11.42 -8.61 1.12
N HIS A 59 -10.62 -7.56 0.94
CA HIS A 59 -9.20 -7.66 0.67
C HIS A 59 -8.38 -6.83 1.65
N ALA A 60 -7.10 -7.14 1.75
CA ALA A 60 -6.11 -6.36 2.50
C ALA A 60 -4.84 -6.16 1.68
N ILE A 61 -4.15 -5.05 1.91
CA ILE A 61 -2.80 -4.80 1.38
C ILE A 61 -1.79 -5.10 2.48
N ASN A 62 -0.86 -5.99 2.20
CA ASN A 62 0.20 -6.41 3.11
C ASN A 62 1.58 -6.09 2.53
N ALA A 63 2.48 -5.58 3.37
CA ALA A 63 3.87 -5.34 3.03
C ALA A 63 4.80 -6.28 3.81
N HIS A 64 5.79 -6.83 3.12
CA HIS A 64 6.76 -7.79 3.64
C HIS A 64 8.11 -7.14 3.91
N LEU A 65 8.88 -7.67 4.88
CA LEU A 65 10.19 -7.11 5.25
C LEU A 65 11.20 -7.15 4.09
N SER A 66 11.28 -8.27 3.38
CA SER A 66 12.16 -8.40 2.21
C SER A 66 11.79 -9.65 1.40
N ASN A 67 12.42 -9.82 0.23
CA ASN A 67 12.29 -11.06 -0.55
C ASN A 67 12.85 -12.29 0.19
N ASP A 68 13.91 -12.10 1.00
CA ASP A 68 14.51 -13.19 1.79
C ASP A 68 13.69 -13.50 3.05
N GLU A 69 12.94 -12.53 3.56
CA GLU A 69 12.10 -12.61 4.76
C GLU A 69 10.62 -12.39 4.43
N ILE A 70 10.13 -13.06 3.39
CA ILE A 70 8.76 -12.89 2.89
C ILE A 70 7.68 -13.28 3.93
N GLY A 71 8.04 -14.07 4.97
CA GLY A 71 7.12 -14.39 6.06
C GLY A 71 6.98 -13.29 7.13
N THR A 72 7.80 -12.25 7.07
CA THR A 72 7.82 -11.17 8.06
C THR A 72 7.03 -9.98 7.53
N TYR A 73 5.91 -9.67 8.16
CA TYR A 73 5.06 -8.55 7.76
C TYR A 73 5.45 -7.27 8.50
N ILE A 74 5.55 -6.16 7.77
CA ILE A 74 5.94 -4.86 8.34
C ILE A 74 4.76 -3.90 8.46
N ALA A 75 3.78 -3.97 7.56
CA ALA A 75 2.58 -3.14 7.61
C ALA A 75 1.42 -3.83 6.91
N CYS A 76 0.20 -3.56 7.35
CA CYS A 76 -1.01 -4.08 6.72
C CYS A 76 -2.20 -3.12 6.87
N GLY A 77 -3.04 -3.03 5.85
CA GLY A 77 -4.32 -2.31 5.90
C GLY A 77 -5.43 -3.07 5.18
N ASP A 78 -6.58 -3.21 5.82
CA ASP A 78 -7.80 -3.72 5.16
C ASP A 78 -8.29 -2.71 4.12
N ILE A 79 -8.66 -3.19 2.94
CA ILE A 79 -9.26 -2.36 1.89
C ILE A 79 -10.72 -2.14 2.23
N GLY A 80 -11.00 -1.01 2.87
CA GLY A 80 -12.34 -0.56 3.19
C GLY A 80 -12.33 0.86 3.74
N GLY A 81 -13.48 1.53 3.68
CA GLY A 81 -13.60 2.90 4.16
C GLY A 81 -14.59 3.72 3.36
N VAL A 82 -14.29 5.02 3.23
CA VAL A 82 -15.13 5.98 2.52
C VAL A 82 -14.61 6.17 1.11
N ILE A 83 -15.47 5.95 0.11
CA ILE A 83 -15.19 6.36 -1.27
C ILE A 83 -15.43 7.87 -1.36
N THR A 84 -14.40 8.61 -1.76
CA THR A 84 -14.48 10.05 -2.06
C THR A 84 -14.52 10.26 -3.57
N THR A 85 -14.69 11.51 -3.97
CA THR A 85 -14.65 11.91 -5.38
C THR A 85 -13.63 13.03 -5.51
N ASP A 86 -12.62 12.84 -6.37
CA ASP A 86 -11.58 13.83 -6.61
C ASP A 86 -12.15 15.07 -7.34
N ALA A 87 -11.36 16.12 -7.46
CA ALA A 87 -11.77 17.35 -8.16
C ALA A 87 -12.11 17.12 -9.64
N GLY A 88 -11.65 16.02 -10.23
CA GLY A 88 -11.95 15.59 -11.60
C GLY A 88 -13.21 14.73 -11.72
N GLY A 89 -13.91 14.45 -10.61
CA GLY A 89 -15.12 13.62 -10.61
C GLY A 89 -14.85 12.13 -10.57
N ARG A 90 -13.60 11.68 -10.34
CA ARG A 90 -13.26 10.25 -10.25
C ARG A 90 -13.44 9.77 -8.82
N GLN A 91 -13.98 8.57 -8.66
CA GLN A 91 -14.07 7.93 -7.35
C GLN A 91 -12.66 7.51 -6.88
N GLU A 92 -12.40 7.62 -5.58
CA GLU A 92 -11.14 7.19 -4.99
C GLU A 92 -11.37 6.70 -3.55
N MET A 93 -10.44 5.91 -3.03
CA MET A 93 -10.42 5.47 -1.64
C MET A 93 -9.02 5.66 -1.05
N MET A 94 -8.98 6.16 0.18
CA MET A 94 -7.76 6.23 0.98
C MET A 94 -7.89 5.30 2.18
N ILE A 95 -6.90 4.44 2.39
CA ILE A 95 -6.79 3.57 3.58
C ILE A 95 -5.45 3.79 4.28
N GLY A 96 -5.39 3.44 5.56
CA GLY A 96 -4.13 3.39 6.32
C GLY A 96 -3.54 1.98 6.31
N LEU A 97 -2.22 1.87 6.37
CA LEU A 97 -1.53 0.65 6.78
C LEU A 97 -1.01 0.83 8.20
N ALA A 98 -1.49 -0.02 9.10
CA ALA A 98 -1.00 -0.10 10.46
C ALA A 98 0.27 -0.94 10.51
N GLU A 99 1.13 -0.59 11.45
CA GLU A 99 2.33 -1.34 11.79
C GLU A 99 2.00 -2.80 12.13
N GLN A 100 2.88 -3.71 11.72
CA GLN A 100 2.87 -5.11 12.10
C GLN A 100 4.20 -5.48 12.75
N ASN A 101 4.16 -6.38 13.73
CA ASN A 101 5.35 -7.01 14.33
C ASN A 101 6.41 -6.02 14.84
N ASP A 102 5.99 -4.91 15.45
CA ASP A 102 6.87 -3.86 16.00
C ASP A 102 7.89 -3.32 14.96
N SER A 103 7.51 -3.30 13.68
CA SER A 103 8.40 -2.93 12.58
C SER A 103 8.72 -1.42 12.52
N GLY A 104 7.90 -0.60 13.18
CA GLY A 104 7.89 0.86 13.10
C GLY A 104 7.39 1.45 11.78
N TYR A 105 6.97 0.61 10.81
CA TYR A 105 6.41 1.08 9.54
C TYR A 105 4.92 1.39 9.68
N SER A 106 4.47 2.48 9.08
CA SER A 106 3.05 2.80 8.92
C SER A 106 2.86 3.61 7.66
N GLY A 107 1.64 3.72 7.14
CA GLY A 107 1.46 4.45 5.90
C GLY A 107 0.03 4.53 5.40
N THR A 108 -0.09 4.79 4.10
CA THR A 108 -1.39 4.96 3.43
C THR A 108 -1.38 4.31 2.05
N VAL A 109 -2.56 3.90 1.60
CA VAL A 109 -2.81 3.55 0.20
C VAL A 109 -3.85 4.48 -0.38
N TRP A 110 -3.58 5.00 -1.57
CA TRP A 110 -4.58 5.58 -2.47
C TRP A 110 -4.99 4.54 -3.51
N LEU A 111 -6.29 4.39 -3.74
CA LEU A 111 -6.87 3.56 -4.79
C LEU A 111 -7.81 4.40 -5.65
N GLY A 112 -7.70 4.29 -6.97
CA GLY A 112 -8.60 4.94 -7.92
C GLY A 112 -8.81 4.07 -9.16
N PRO A 113 -9.94 4.21 -9.88
CA PRO A 113 -10.17 3.48 -11.11
C PRO A 113 -9.34 4.06 -12.26
N SER A 114 -9.00 3.22 -13.22
CA SER A 114 -8.56 3.67 -14.55
C SER A 114 -9.65 4.49 -15.23
N ALA A 115 -9.28 5.24 -16.28
CA ALA A 115 -10.21 6.08 -17.04
C ALA A 115 -11.42 5.31 -17.63
N ASP A 116 -11.27 4.01 -17.89
CA ASP A 116 -12.34 3.13 -18.40
C ASP A 116 -13.01 2.26 -17.31
N ASN A 117 -12.61 2.42 -16.04
CA ASN A 117 -13.08 1.66 -14.88
C ASN A 117 -12.83 0.14 -14.95
N THR A 118 -11.90 -0.33 -15.79
CA THR A 118 -11.58 -1.76 -15.91
C THR A 118 -10.39 -2.19 -15.04
N GLN A 119 -9.57 -1.23 -14.60
CA GLN A 119 -8.39 -1.44 -13.79
C GLN A 119 -8.43 -0.54 -12.55
N THR A 120 -7.54 -0.82 -11.60
CA THR A 120 -7.33 0.04 -10.42
C THR A 120 -5.90 0.54 -10.39
N GLU A 121 -5.75 1.85 -10.30
CA GLU A 121 -4.50 2.55 -9.98
C GLU A 121 -4.31 2.51 -8.44
N ILE A 122 -3.14 2.10 -7.98
CA ILE A 122 -2.83 1.96 -6.55
C ILE A 122 -1.49 2.61 -6.24
N SER A 123 -1.47 3.51 -5.26
CA SER A 123 -0.25 4.11 -4.71
C SER A 123 -0.12 3.75 -3.23
N VAL A 124 0.89 2.96 -2.88
CA VAL A 124 1.20 2.57 -1.50
C VAL A 124 2.40 3.40 -1.03
N ILE A 125 2.24 4.09 0.10
CA ILE A 125 3.29 4.88 0.73
C ILE A 125 3.50 4.35 2.14
N LEU A 126 4.71 3.90 2.47
CA LEU A 126 5.10 3.61 3.85
C LEU A 126 6.11 4.64 4.35
N ILE A 127 5.86 5.15 5.53
CA ILE A 127 6.80 5.93 6.34
C ILE A 127 7.83 4.94 6.89
N GLU A 128 9.11 5.21 6.64
CA GLU A 128 10.18 4.38 7.20
C GLU A 128 10.30 4.63 8.71
N PRO A 129 10.63 3.59 9.51
CA PRO A 129 10.89 3.77 10.93
C PRO A 129 12.02 4.77 11.12
N ALA A 130 11.87 5.65 12.11
CA ALA A 130 12.90 6.62 12.43
C ALA A 130 14.24 5.90 12.70
N ALA A 131 15.33 6.39 12.09
CA ALA A 131 16.65 5.86 12.36
C ALA A 131 16.93 5.96 13.86
N THR A 132 17.07 4.82 14.54
CA THR A 132 17.49 4.79 15.94
C THR A 132 18.89 5.38 16.03
N SER A 133 19.04 6.45 16.80
CA SER A 133 20.29 7.19 17.02
C SER A 133 21.30 6.39 17.84
#